data_AF-A0A5B9DDD6-F1
#
_entry.id   AF-A0A5B9DDD6-F1
#
_cell.length_a   1.000
_cell.length_b   1.000
_cell.length_c   1.000
_cell.angle_alpha   90.00
_cell.angle_beta   90.00
_cell.angle_gamma   90.00
#
_symmetry.space_group_name_H-M   'P 1'
#
loop_
_entity.id
_entity.type
_entity.pdbx_description
1 polymer ?
#
loop_
_entity_poly.entity_id
_entity_poly.type
_entity_poly.pdbx_seq_one_letter_code
_entity_poly.pdbx_strand_id
1 'polypeptide(L)'
;MGFSEEDLVNYFSKGKNYVPKEAMKKLNQLLFKELGEYCQVCEEDRMICVLSPMCPRRILLKVRIQSGANKDDLPKFCYSQAVNNLKRYMKKLTTLYKPVDELVYNKDFIDIMFPKLYDKFVSYFNTDIDRIHQLIESSKVPAEKFDINSLDNQIFRKIINQNKLIREGTFIYHITENLLLIWYEEAIFISDFSDDSHLTICNAKYDVIVNLKIIQIVFQIYCAQYGIIGHSILNSPNQISLEMKVPNSEISQDLLDNNSVFFSEIIIFLQEFFSEIEISQDSDNFMRFSIIYQNVEHFLKRNMLKPLTYKSIESMIEKINGLKIDKIK
;
A
#
# COMPACT_ATOMS: atom_id res chain seq x y z
N MET A 1 -33.25 -9.39 1.61
CA MET A 1 -31.94 -9.44 2.31
C MET A 1 -30.88 -9.30 1.23
N GLY A 2 -30.41 -8.08 0.97
CA GLY A 2 -29.35 -7.83 -0.01
C GLY A 2 -28.06 -7.54 0.73
N PHE A 3 -26.94 -8.07 0.26
CA PHE A 3 -25.62 -7.64 0.70
C PHE A 3 -25.44 -6.17 0.28
N SER A 4 -25.04 -5.30 1.19
CA SER A 4 -24.63 -3.94 0.83
C SER A 4 -23.32 -3.98 0.04
N GLU A 5 -23.02 -2.91 -0.70
CA GLU A 5 -21.72 -2.76 -1.38
C GLU A 5 -20.56 -2.87 -0.37
N GLU A 6 -20.75 -2.34 0.84
CA GLU A 6 -19.82 -2.45 1.95
C GLU A 6 -19.66 -3.90 2.43
N ASP A 7 -20.73 -4.70 2.45
CA ASP A 7 -20.66 -6.12 2.79
C ASP A 7 -19.89 -6.93 1.75
N LEU A 8 -20.07 -6.65 0.45
CA LEU A 8 -19.32 -7.32 -0.61
C LEU A 8 -17.84 -6.92 -0.58
N VAL A 9 -17.53 -5.63 -0.45
CA VAL A 9 -16.15 -5.15 -0.30
C VAL A 9 -15.51 -5.76 0.93
N ASN A 10 -16.19 -5.76 2.08
CA ASN A 10 -15.69 -6.41 3.29
C ASN A 10 -15.51 -7.92 3.09
N TYR A 11 -16.42 -8.61 2.40
CA TYR A 11 -16.34 -10.04 2.12
C TYR A 11 -15.12 -10.40 1.25
N PHE A 12 -14.87 -9.65 0.17
CA PHE A 12 -13.72 -9.86 -0.71
C PHE A 12 -12.40 -9.38 -0.10
N SER A 13 -12.42 -8.35 0.75
CA SER A 13 -11.22 -7.79 1.40
C SER A 13 -10.74 -8.60 2.61
N LYS A 14 -11.66 -9.26 3.32
CA LYS A 14 -11.37 -9.90 4.62
C LYS A 14 -11.08 -11.41 4.53
N GLY A 15 -11.33 -12.05 3.39
CA GLY A 15 -11.39 -13.51 3.29
C GLY A 15 -10.24 -14.20 2.57
N LYS A 16 -9.02 -14.23 3.13
CA LYS A 16 -8.00 -15.24 2.74
C LYS A 16 -8.05 -16.52 3.58
N ASN A 17 -8.74 -16.52 4.73
CA ASN A 17 -8.59 -17.60 5.73
C ASN A 17 -9.77 -18.58 5.88
N TYR A 18 -10.93 -18.36 5.25
CA TYR A 18 -12.10 -19.21 5.50
C TYR A 18 -12.85 -19.75 4.28
N VAL A 19 -12.57 -19.25 3.08
CA VAL A 19 -13.12 -19.83 1.86
C VAL A 19 -12.00 -20.60 1.18
N PRO A 20 -12.07 -21.94 1.09
CA PRO A 20 -11.11 -22.72 0.32
C PRO A 20 -10.97 -22.09 -1.08
N LYS A 21 -9.74 -21.96 -1.61
CA LYS A 21 -9.48 -21.39 -2.95
C LYS A 21 -10.45 -21.96 -4.00
N GLU A 22 -10.79 -23.25 -3.89
CA GLU A 22 -11.78 -23.94 -4.73
C GLU A 22 -13.22 -23.46 -4.57
N ALA A 23 -13.67 -23.16 -3.35
CA ALA A 23 -15.01 -22.61 -3.10
C ALA A 23 -15.11 -21.16 -3.61
N MET A 24 -14.04 -20.39 -3.46
CA MET A 24 -13.95 -19.03 -4.01
C MET A 24 -13.96 -19.10 -5.54
N LYS A 25 -13.16 -19.99 -6.15
CA LYS A 25 -13.17 -20.25 -7.59
C LYS A 25 -14.56 -20.64 -8.13
N LYS A 26 -15.31 -21.49 -7.43
CA LYS A 26 -16.69 -21.86 -7.78
C LYS A 26 -17.68 -20.70 -7.64
N LEU A 27 -17.63 -19.96 -6.52
CA LEU A 27 -18.44 -18.76 -6.33
C LEU A 27 -18.16 -17.74 -7.43
N ASN A 28 -16.88 -17.58 -7.78
CA ASN A 28 -16.46 -16.70 -8.84
C ASN A 28 -16.95 -17.19 -10.19
N GLN A 29 -16.93 -18.48 -10.52
CA GLN A 29 -17.54 -18.99 -11.76
C GLN A 29 -19.03 -18.63 -11.88
N LEU A 30 -19.78 -18.70 -10.78
CA LEU A 30 -21.18 -18.28 -10.74
C LEU A 30 -21.32 -16.76 -10.91
N LEU A 31 -20.50 -15.99 -10.19
CA LEU A 31 -20.44 -14.54 -10.33
C LEU A 31 -19.97 -14.11 -11.72
N PHE A 32 -19.06 -14.82 -12.37
CA PHE A 32 -18.55 -14.51 -13.71
C PHE A 32 -19.65 -14.60 -14.75
N LYS A 33 -20.56 -15.57 -14.61
CA LYS A 33 -21.70 -15.72 -15.49
C LYS A 33 -22.66 -14.54 -15.34
N GLU A 34 -23.11 -14.25 -14.12
CA GLU A 34 -24.09 -13.19 -13.86
C GLU A 34 -23.51 -11.78 -14.08
N LEU A 35 -22.27 -11.54 -13.65
CA LEU A 35 -21.57 -10.27 -13.86
C LEU A 35 -21.04 -10.11 -15.30
N GLY A 36 -21.05 -11.20 -16.09
CA GLY A 36 -20.62 -11.22 -17.48
C GLY A 36 -21.46 -10.27 -18.32
N GLU A 37 -22.77 -10.43 -18.27
CA GLU A 37 -23.74 -9.61 -19.00
C GLU A 37 -23.65 -8.14 -18.58
N TYR A 38 -23.54 -7.87 -17.27
CA TYR A 38 -23.39 -6.50 -16.77
C TYR A 38 -22.12 -5.81 -17.29
N CYS A 39 -21.01 -6.55 -17.35
CA CYS A 39 -19.76 -6.03 -17.92
C CYS A 39 -19.89 -5.81 -19.43
N GLN A 40 -20.56 -6.72 -20.15
CA GLN A 40 -20.79 -6.58 -21.60
C GLN A 40 -21.61 -5.33 -21.92
N VAL A 41 -22.74 -5.12 -21.25
CA VAL A 41 -23.58 -3.92 -21.42
C VAL A 41 -22.78 -2.64 -21.14
N CYS A 42 -21.96 -2.65 -20.09
CA CYS A 42 -21.07 -1.52 -19.79
C CYS A 42 -20.04 -1.30 -20.90
N GLU A 43 -19.41 -2.36 -21.44
CA GLU A 43 -18.38 -2.27 -22.48
C GLU A 43 -18.93 -1.92 -23.88
N GLU A 44 -20.20 -2.19 -24.17
CA GLU A 44 -20.89 -1.79 -25.39
C GLU A 44 -20.91 -0.27 -25.55
N ASP A 45 -21.17 0.47 -24.46
CA ASP A 45 -20.99 1.92 -24.41
C ASP A 45 -19.61 2.28 -23.83
N ARG A 46 -18.64 2.39 -24.74
CA ARG A 46 -17.26 2.76 -24.39
C ARG A 46 -17.16 4.09 -23.64
N MET A 47 -18.05 5.05 -23.89
CA MET A 47 -18.01 6.34 -23.22
C MET A 47 -18.46 6.21 -21.78
N ILE A 48 -19.53 5.46 -21.52
CA ILE A 48 -19.99 5.12 -20.16
C ILE A 48 -18.90 4.34 -19.43
N CYS A 49 -18.34 3.29 -20.00
CA CYS A 49 -17.29 2.48 -19.35
C CYS A 49 -16.02 3.28 -18.97
N VAL A 50 -15.72 4.35 -19.72
CA VAL A 50 -14.56 5.22 -19.46
C VAL A 50 -14.88 6.25 -18.36
N LEU A 51 -15.99 6.97 -18.49
CA LEU A 51 -16.30 8.15 -17.69
C LEU A 51 -17.12 7.83 -16.43
N SER A 52 -18.02 6.86 -16.52
CA SER A 52 -18.96 6.50 -15.46
C SER A 52 -19.28 5.01 -15.52
N PRO A 53 -18.27 4.13 -15.29
CA PRO A 53 -18.48 2.70 -15.38
C PRO A 53 -19.61 2.27 -14.44
N MET A 54 -20.44 1.35 -14.90
CA MET A 54 -21.57 0.84 -14.12
C MET A 54 -21.15 0.18 -12.78
N CYS A 55 -19.87 -0.19 -12.66
CA CYS A 55 -19.26 -0.58 -11.39
C CYS A 55 -18.38 0.56 -10.85
N PRO A 56 -18.77 1.22 -9.74
CA PRO A 56 -17.96 2.24 -9.10
C PRO A 56 -16.54 1.73 -8.84
N ARG A 57 -15.55 2.58 -9.15
CA ARG A 57 -14.11 2.27 -9.01
C ARG A 57 -13.69 0.95 -9.67
N ARG A 58 -14.44 0.47 -10.67
CA ARG A 58 -14.21 -0.81 -11.34
C ARG A 58 -14.10 -1.99 -10.37
N ILE A 59 -14.86 -1.98 -9.26
CA ILE A 59 -14.76 -3.00 -8.21
C ILE A 59 -14.94 -4.43 -8.76
N LEU A 60 -15.79 -4.61 -9.78
CA LEU A 60 -15.98 -5.92 -10.43
C LEU A 60 -14.71 -6.40 -11.13
N LEU A 61 -13.94 -5.50 -11.78
CA LEU A 61 -12.65 -5.86 -12.39
C LEU A 61 -11.67 -6.34 -11.32
N LYS A 62 -11.59 -5.62 -10.19
CA LYS A 62 -10.74 -5.98 -9.04
C LYS A 62 -11.09 -7.37 -8.51
N VAL A 63 -12.39 -7.63 -8.27
CA VAL A 63 -12.88 -8.94 -7.80
C VAL A 63 -12.48 -10.04 -8.77
N ARG A 64 -12.68 -9.86 -10.08
CA ARG A 64 -12.29 -10.86 -11.10
C ARG A 64 -10.80 -11.16 -11.07
N ILE A 65 -9.96 -10.15 -10.95
CA ILE A 65 -8.50 -10.32 -10.86
C ILE A 65 -8.11 -11.06 -9.58
N GLN A 66 -8.64 -10.66 -8.42
CA GLN A 66 -8.40 -11.34 -7.13
C GLN A 66 -8.89 -12.80 -7.11
N SER A 67 -9.88 -13.09 -7.94
CA SER A 67 -10.44 -14.42 -8.14
C SER A 67 -9.57 -15.35 -8.98
N GLY A 68 -8.45 -14.86 -9.50
CA GLY A 68 -7.56 -15.62 -10.38
C GLY A 68 -8.08 -15.73 -11.81
N ALA A 69 -8.90 -14.79 -12.28
CA ALA A 69 -9.22 -14.70 -13.71
C ALA A 69 -7.92 -14.55 -14.51
N ASN A 70 -7.85 -15.16 -15.69
CA ASN A 70 -6.81 -14.85 -16.64
C ASN A 70 -7.14 -13.54 -17.36
N LYS A 71 -6.12 -12.90 -17.93
CA LYS A 71 -6.27 -11.65 -18.67
C LYS A 71 -7.29 -11.74 -19.80
N ASP A 72 -7.40 -12.90 -20.44
CA ASP A 72 -8.33 -13.15 -21.55
C ASP A 72 -9.80 -13.24 -21.09
N ASP A 73 -10.04 -13.53 -19.81
CA ASP A 73 -11.36 -13.65 -19.19
C ASP A 73 -11.85 -12.31 -18.60
N LEU A 74 -10.99 -11.29 -18.58
CA LEU A 74 -11.34 -9.97 -18.10
C LEU A 74 -12.13 -9.18 -19.14
N PRO A 75 -13.01 -8.25 -18.71
CA PRO A 75 -13.61 -7.27 -19.62
C PRO A 75 -12.50 -6.43 -20.26
N LYS A 76 -12.16 -6.75 -21.53
CA LYS A 76 -10.91 -6.32 -22.19
C LYS A 76 -10.82 -4.80 -22.29
N PHE A 77 -11.92 -4.14 -22.62
CA PHE A 77 -11.95 -2.69 -22.72
C PHE A 77 -11.80 -2.08 -21.34
N CYS A 78 -12.54 -2.56 -20.35
CA CYS A 78 -12.46 -2.08 -18.96
C CYS A 78 -11.04 -2.23 -18.38
N TYR A 79 -10.40 -3.39 -18.56
CA TYR A 79 -9.03 -3.63 -18.12
C TYR A 79 -8.02 -2.73 -18.86
N SER A 80 -8.19 -2.55 -20.17
CA SER A 80 -7.32 -1.65 -20.93
C SER A 80 -7.41 -0.19 -20.45
N GLN A 81 -8.58 0.26 -20.00
CA GLN A 81 -8.74 1.61 -19.43
C GLN A 81 -8.00 1.74 -18.10
N ALA A 82 -8.05 0.72 -17.23
CA ALA A 82 -7.28 0.70 -15.98
C ALA A 82 -5.77 0.81 -16.25
N VAL A 83 -5.23 -0.02 -17.15
CA VAL A 83 -3.81 0.00 -17.55
C VAL A 83 -3.42 1.33 -18.20
N ASN A 84 -4.26 1.89 -19.09
CA ASN A 84 -3.99 3.18 -19.73
C ASN A 84 -4.05 4.36 -18.74
N ASN A 85 -5.00 4.34 -17.80
CA ASN A 85 -5.11 5.35 -16.76
C ASN A 85 -3.88 5.32 -15.85
N LEU A 86 -3.42 4.13 -15.46
CA LEU A 86 -2.17 3.93 -14.71
C LEU A 86 -0.95 4.45 -15.50
N LYS A 87 -0.83 4.12 -16.79
CA LYS A 87 0.25 4.63 -17.64
C LYS A 87 0.27 6.16 -17.74
N ARG A 88 -0.91 6.80 -17.80
CA ARG A 88 -1.04 8.26 -17.78
C ARG A 88 -0.64 8.83 -16.43
N TYR A 89 -1.07 8.19 -15.33
CA TYR A 89 -0.70 8.55 -13.96
C TYR A 89 0.82 8.55 -13.76
N MET A 90 1.52 7.49 -14.14
CA MET A 90 2.98 7.38 -14.01
C MET A 90 3.74 8.45 -14.81
N LYS A 91 3.16 8.89 -15.94
CA LYS A 91 3.72 9.93 -16.81
C LYS A 91 3.31 11.35 -16.41
N LYS A 92 2.62 11.53 -15.27
CA LYS A 92 2.07 12.83 -14.83
C LYS A 92 1.16 13.49 -15.88
N LEU A 93 0.50 12.69 -16.72
CA LEU A 93 -0.50 13.18 -17.67
C LEU A 93 -1.87 13.22 -16.99
N THR A 94 -2.79 14.04 -17.50
CA THR A 94 -4.17 14.07 -17.03
C THR A 94 -4.74 12.65 -16.99
N THR A 95 -5.28 12.23 -15.86
CA THR A 95 -5.93 10.93 -15.66
C THR A 95 -7.44 11.11 -15.58
N LEU A 96 -8.20 10.06 -15.85
CA LEU A 96 -9.65 10.07 -15.67
C LEU A 96 -10.02 10.03 -14.18
N TYR A 97 -9.21 9.29 -13.42
CA TYR A 97 -9.32 9.15 -11.96
C TYR A 97 -7.95 8.77 -11.39
N LYS A 98 -7.72 8.97 -10.09
CA LYS A 98 -6.50 8.49 -9.42
C LYS A 98 -6.60 6.96 -9.26
N PRO A 99 -5.64 6.14 -9.73
CA PRO A 99 -5.72 4.68 -9.71
C PRO A 99 -5.48 4.12 -8.29
N VAL A 100 -6.36 4.42 -7.35
CA VAL A 100 -6.23 4.03 -5.93
C VAL A 100 -6.65 2.57 -5.74
N ASP A 101 -5.77 1.77 -5.15
CA ASP A 101 -5.96 0.32 -4.92
C ASP A 101 -6.37 -0.47 -6.18
N GLU A 102 -5.92 0.00 -7.35
CA GLU A 102 -6.19 -0.62 -8.64
C GLU A 102 -5.30 -1.86 -8.79
N LEU A 103 -5.85 -2.97 -9.30
CA LEU A 103 -5.09 -4.20 -9.53
C LEU A 103 -4.78 -4.37 -11.02
N VAL A 104 -3.52 -4.65 -11.33
CA VAL A 104 -3.06 -5.00 -12.68
C VAL A 104 -2.12 -6.20 -12.64
N TYR A 105 -1.97 -6.93 -13.74
CA TYR A 105 -0.93 -7.96 -13.82
C TYR A 105 0.47 -7.34 -13.79
N ASN A 106 1.41 -8.04 -13.17
CA ASN A 106 2.81 -7.62 -13.11
C ASN A 106 3.39 -7.34 -14.49
N LYS A 107 3.00 -8.11 -15.52
CA LYS A 107 3.43 -7.87 -16.90
C LYS A 107 3.12 -6.44 -17.34
N ASP A 108 1.86 -6.03 -17.19
CA ASP A 108 1.42 -4.70 -17.61
C ASP A 108 2.06 -3.60 -16.76
N PHE A 109 2.20 -3.80 -15.44
CA PHE A 109 2.87 -2.84 -14.57
C PHE A 109 4.37 -2.67 -14.89
N ILE A 110 5.09 -3.79 -15.01
CA ILE A 110 6.52 -3.78 -15.31
C ILE A 110 6.77 -3.25 -16.72
N ASP A 111 5.92 -3.53 -17.72
CA ASP A 111 6.07 -2.91 -19.04
C ASP A 111 5.78 -1.40 -19.05
N ILE A 112 4.96 -0.89 -18.12
CA ILE A 112 4.78 0.56 -17.93
C ILE A 112 6.05 1.20 -17.35
N MET A 113 6.63 0.60 -16.31
CA MET A 113 7.79 1.14 -15.58
C MET A 113 9.12 0.88 -16.29
N PHE A 114 9.29 -0.33 -16.79
CA PHE A 114 10.52 -0.91 -17.31
C PHE A 114 10.24 -1.60 -18.66
N PRO A 115 9.99 -0.82 -19.74
CA PRO A 115 9.51 -1.37 -20.99
C PRO A 115 10.39 -2.50 -21.52
N LYS A 116 9.78 -3.65 -21.86
CA LYS A 116 10.45 -4.84 -22.41
C LYS A 116 11.39 -5.56 -21.43
N LEU A 117 11.27 -5.31 -20.12
CA LEU A 117 12.08 -5.97 -19.09
C LEU A 117 11.30 -7.04 -18.31
N TYR A 118 10.00 -7.21 -18.53
CA TYR A 118 9.18 -8.16 -17.76
C TYR A 118 9.74 -9.60 -17.73
N ASP A 119 10.09 -10.17 -18.89
CA ASP A 119 10.58 -11.56 -18.95
C ASP A 119 11.88 -11.72 -18.13
N LYS A 120 12.74 -10.69 -18.14
CA LYS A 120 13.96 -10.68 -17.32
C LYS A 120 13.65 -10.57 -15.84
N PHE A 121 12.71 -9.69 -15.47
CA PHE A 121 12.23 -9.58 -14.09
C PHE A 121 11.78 -10.94 -13.59
N VAL A 122 10.86 -11.61 -14.29
CA VAL A 122 10.36 -12.94 -13.89
C VAL A 122 11.49 -13.96 -13.77
N SER A 123 12.44 -13.98 -14.72
CA SER A 123 13.54 -14.96 -14.71
C SER A 123 14.49 -14.80 -13.52
N TYR A 124 14.68 -13.57 -13.04
CA TYR A 124 15.66 -13.25 -12.00
C TYR A 124 15.05 -12.99 -10.63
N PHE A 125 13.76 -12.67 -10.52
CA PHE A 125 13.18 -12.15 -9.27
C PHE A 125 13.42 -13.08 -8.08
N ASN A 126 13.21 -14.38 -8.28
CA ASN A 126 13.35 -15.40 -7.25
C ASN A 126 14.70 -16.15 -7.31
N THR A 127 15.61 -15.78 -8.21
CA THR A 127 16.86 -16.52 -8.45
C THR A 127 18.12 -15.66 -8.29
N ASP A 128 18.08 -14.38 -8.66
CA ASP A 128 19.22 -13.47 -8.68
C ASP A 128 18.73 -12.01 -8.48
N ILE A 129 18.54 -11.62 -7.23
CA ILE A 129 18.06 -10.28 -6.85
C ILE A 129 19.06 -9.18 -7.26
N ASP A 130 20.35 -9.47 -7.26
CA ASP A 130 21.38 -8.52 -7.69
C ASP A 130 21.23 -8.16 -9.17
N ARG A 131 20.85 -9.12 -10.02
CA ARG A 131 20.49 -8.81 -11.41
C ARG A 131 19.24 -7.93 -11.51
N ILE A 132 18.26 -8.08 -10.62
CA ILE A 132 17.09 -7.18 -10.62
C ILE A 132 17.54 -5.75 -10.29
N HIS A 133 18.41 -5.57 -9.30
CA HIS A 133 18.98 -4.26 -8.98
C HIS A 133 19.69 -3.65 -10.20
N GLN A 134 20.55 -4.43 -10.87
CA GLN A 134 21.22 -3.98 -12.10
C GLN A 134 20.24 -3.63 -13.23
N LEU A 135 19.13 -4.37 -13.38
CA LEU A 135 18.10 -4.06 -14.37
C LEU A 135 17.38 -2.75 -14.07
N ILE A 136 17.09 -2.47 -12.81
CA ILE A 136 16.46 -1.22 -12.38
C ILE A 136 17.41 -0.05 -12.58
N GLU A 137 18.68 -0.19 -12.15
CA GLU A 137 19.72 0.83 -12.29
C GLU A 137 20.07 1.15 -13.74
N SER A 138 20.11 0.14 -14.61
CA SER A 138 20.34 0.32 -16.05
C SER A 138 19.11 0.81 -16.81
N SER A 139 17.95 0.90 -16.15
CA SER A 139 16.75 1.45 -16.75
C SER A 139 16.90 2.96 -16.98
N LYS A 140 16.10 3.51 -17.91
CA LYS A 140 16.08 4.97 -18.16
C LYS A 140 15.32 5.73 -17.08
N VAL A 141 14.70 5.04 -16.12
CA VAL A 141 13.88 5.65 -15.08
C VAL A 141 14.77 5.84 -13.85
N PRO A 142 14.93 7.07 -13.35
CA PRO A 142 15.71 7.31 -12.14
C PRO A 142 15.14 6.51 -10.96
N ALA A 143 15.99 5.76 -10.28
CA ALA A 143 15.59 4.83 -9.24
C ALA A 143 16.61 4.84 -8.10
N GLU A 144 16.14 4.81 -6.87
CA GLU A 144 16.98 4.71 -5.68
C GLU A 144 16.59 3.48 -4.87
N LYS A 145 17.58 2.64 -4.58
CA LYS A 145 17.38 1.45 -3.74
C LYS A 145 17.23 1.90 -2.30
N PHE A 146 16.16 1.44 -1.65
CA PHE A 146 16.00 1.55 -0.22
C PHE A 146 16.30 0.22 0.45
N ASP A 147 17.19 0.26 1.45
CA ASP A 147 17.41 -0.85 2.36
C ASP A 147 16.81 -0.52 3.72
N ILE A 148 15.70 -1.19 4.05
CA ILE A 148 15.00 -1.01 5.32
C ILE A 148 15.84 -1.43 6.54
N ASN A 149 16.82 -2.32 6.34
CA ASN A 149 17.69 -2.76 7.41
C ASN A 149 18.85 -1.78 7.63
N SER A 150 19.12 -0.91 6.64
CA SER A 150 20.09 0.15 6.82
C SER A 150 19.46 1.23 7.70
N LEU A 151 20.12 1.57 8.81
CA LEU A 151 19.77 2.72 9.65
C LEU A 151 19.91 4.06 8.92
N ASP A 152 20.34 4.05 7.66
CA ASP A 152 20.64 5.24 6.87
C ASP A 152 19.38 5.83 6.22
N ASN A 153 18.51 6.36 7.08
CA ASN A 153 17.36 7.17 6.69
C ASN A 153 17.76 8.48 5.97
N GLN A 154 19.06 8.76 5.79
CA GLN A 154 19.52 9.96 5.09
C GLN A 154 19.13 9.96 3.62
N ILE A 155 19.12 8.80 2.94
CA ILE A 155 18.72 8.72 1.53
C ILE A 155 17.26 9.14 1.38
N PHE A 156 16.38 8.63 2.23
CA PHE A 156 14.98 9.02 2.29
C PHE A 156 14.81 10.52 2.55
N ARG A 157 15.51 11.06 3.56
CA ARG A 157 15.47 12.50 3.85
C ARG A 157 15.96 13.33 2.67
N LYS A 158 16.98 12.87 1.92
CA LYS A 158 17.44 13.56 0.70
C LYS A 158 16.37 13.57 -0.39
N ILE A 159 15.67 12.45 -0.60
CA ILE A 159 14.60 12.32 -1.61
C ILE A 159 13.37 13.13 -1.25
N ILE A 160 12.89 13.01 0.00
CA ILE A 160 11.69 13.70 0.48
C ILE A 160 11.92 15.21 0.59
N ASN A 161 13.09 15.66 1.08
CA ASN A 161 13.40 17.09 1.17
C ASN A 161 13.74 17.71 -0.20
N GLN A 162 13.46 17.02 -1.31
CA GLN A 162 13.70 17.46 -2.67
C GLN A 162 15.10 18.06 -2.82
N ASN A 163 16.10 17.39 -2.24
CA ASN A 163 17.46 17.87 -2.33
C ASN A 163 17.79 17.96 -3.82
N LYS A 164 18.29 19.11 -4.29
CA LYS A 164 18.51 19.41 -5.73
C LYS A 164 19.37 18.38 -6.47
N LEU A 165 19.99 17.46 -5.74
CA LEU A 165 20.82 16.36 -6.21
C LEU A 165 20.00 15.20 -6.80
N ILE A 166 18.72 15.05 -6.44
CA ILE A 166 17.90 13.92 -6.92
C ILE A 166 17.06 14.38 -8.09
N ARG A 167 17.10 13.58 -9.18
CA ARG A 167 16.41 13.90 -10.43
C ARG A 167 14.90 13.85 -10.19
N GLU A 168 14.17 14.81 -10.75
CA GLU A 168 12.72 14.75 -10.74
C GLU A 168 12.24 13.42 -11.37
N GLY A 169 11.22 12.80 -10.78
CA GLY A 169 10.69 11.52 -11.23
C GLY A 169 11.50 10.29 -10.75
N THR A 170 12.41 10.48 -9.79
CA THR A 170 13.07 9.35 -9.11
C THR A 170 12.07 8.60 -8.24
N PHE A 171 11.96 7.29 -8.43
CA PHE A 171 11.20 6.43 -7.51
C PHE A 171 12.15 5.73 -6.53
N ILE A 172 11.62 5.42 -5.35
CA ILE A 172 12.30 4.58 -4.37
C ILE A 172 11.78 3.16 -4.54
N TYR A 173 12.65 2.16 -4.42
CA TYR A 173 12.22 0.78 -4.45
C TYR A 173 12.89 -0.08 -3.39
N HIS A 174 12.19 -1.13 -2.98
CA HIS A 174 12.68 -2.16 -2.09
C HIS A 174 12.22 -3.53 -2.60
N ILE A 175 13.11 -4.51 -2.56
CA ILE A 175 12.81 -5.89 -2.91
C ILE A 175 12.95 -6.73 -1.65
N THR A 176 11.90 -7.48 -1.32
CA THR A 176 11.92 -8.42 -0.19
C THR A 176 11.17 -9.68 -0.59
N GLU A 177 11.82 -10.83 -0.48
CA GLU A 177 11.26 -12.11 -0.93
C GLU A 177 10.76 -12.02 -2.38
N ASN A 178 9.48 -12.27 -2.61
CA ASN A 178 8.76 -12.20 -3.86
C ASN A 178 8.07 -10.85 -4.10
N LEU A 179 8.36 -9.83 -3.29
CA LEU A 179 7.71 -8.52 -3.37
C LEU A 179 8.67 -7.46 -3.93
N LEU A 180 8.19 -6.70 -4.92
CA LEU A 180 8.77 -5.43 -5.33
C LEU A 180 7.87 -4.31 -4.85
N LEU A 181 8.39 -3.47 -3.96
CA LEU A 181 7.72 -2.26 -3.51
C LEU A 181 8.35 -1.07 -4.22
N ILE A 182 7.52 -0.20 -4.77
CA ILE A 182 7.93 1.06 -5.40
C ILE A 182 7.15 2.18 -4.73
N TRP A 183 7.85 3.21 -4.28
CA TRP A 183 7.27 4.47 -3.85
C TRP A 183 7.61 5.56 -4.86
N TYR A 184 6.59 6.18 -5.43
CA TYR A 184 6.72 7.20 -6.47
C TYR A 184 5.62 8.24 -6.32
N GLU A 185 6.01 9.52 -6.14
CA GLU A 185 5.07 10.65 -6.06
C GLU A 185 3.93 10.39 -5.05
N GLU A 186 4.30 10.01 -3.82
CA GLU A 186 3.38 9.66 -2.71
C GLU A 186 2.52 8.39 -2.93
N ALA A 187 2.65 7.72 -4.07
CA ALA A 187 1.95 6.47 -4.35
C ALA A 187 2.85 5.27 -4.07
N ILE A 188 2.26 4.25 -3.43
CA ILE A 188 2.90 2.96 -3.15
C ILE A 188 2.40 1.93 -4.15
N PHE A 189 3.31 1.26 -4.84
CA PHE A 189 3.02 0.16 -5.76
C PHE A 189 3.67 -1.10 -5.23
N ILE A 190 2.94 -2.22 -5.25
CA ILE A 190 3.39 -3.48 -4.68
C ILE A 190 3.13 -4.58 -5.68
N SER A 191 4.19 -5.08 -6.30
CA SER A 191 4.14 -6.21 -7.22
C SER A 191 4.51 -7.49 -6.47
N ASP A 192 3.64 -8.48 -6.54
CA ASP A 192 3.83 -9.80 -5.95
C ASP A 192 4.21 -10.79 -7.05
N PHE A 193 5.46 -11.26 -7.04
CA PHE A 193 6.05 -12.24 -7.95
C PHE A 193 6.02 -13.67 -7.39
N SER A 194 5.17 -13.96 -6.40
CA SER A 194 4.86 -15.35 -6.06
C SER A 194 4.14 -16.02 -7.23
N ASP A 195 4.33 -17.34 -7.33
CA ASP A 195 3.72 -18.19 -8.36
C ASP A 195 2.17 -18.11 -8.36
N ASP A 196 1.57 -17.68 -7.24
CA ASP A 196 0.12 -17.68 -7.02
C ASP A 196 -0.58 -16.35 -7.39
N SER A 197 0.15 -15.24 -7.50
CA SER A 197 -0.44 -13.90 -7.61
C SER A 197 -0.10 -13.24 -8.94
N HIS A 198 1.18 -12.96 -9.20
CA HIS A 198 1.62 -12.16 -10.37
C HIS A 198 0.84 -10.85 -10.56
N LEU A 199 0.38 -10.23 -9.47
CA LEU A 199 -0.41 -8.99 -9.45
C LEU A 199 0.35 -7.85 -8.82
N THR A 200 0.07 -6.65 -9.31
CA THR A 200 0.49 -5.39 -8.70
C THR A 200 -0.71 -4.64 -8.15
N ILE A 201 -0.62 -4.24 -6.88
CA ILE A 201 -1.50 -3.22 -6.30
C ILE A 201 -0.91 -1.86 -6.64
N CYS A 202 -1.66 -1.05 -7.38
CA CYS A 202 -1.24 0.28 -7.78
C CYS A 202 -1.79 1.34 -6.84
N ASN A 203 -0.89 2.23 -6.37
CA ASN A 203 -1.21 3.33 -5.46
C ASN A 203 -2.08 2.84 -4.29
N ALA A 204 -1.52 1.88 -3.55
CA ALA A 204 -2.12 1.22 -2.41
C ALA A 204 -2.43 2.24 -1.30
N LYS A 205 -3.69 2.28 -0.86
CA LYS A 205 -4.19 3.26 0.10
C LYS A 205 -5.16 2.65 1.10
N TYR A 206 -6.27 2.08 0.64
CA TYR A 206 -7.33 1.59 1.53
C TYR A 206 -7.32 0.07 1.68
N ASP A 207 -6.56 -0.65 0.86
CA ASP A 207 -6.44 -2.09 0.99
C ASP A 207 -5.82 -2.52 2.33
N VAL A 208 -6.38 -3.60 2.89
CA VAL A 208 -5.88 -4.23 4.12
C VAL A 208 -4.52 -4.87 3.86
N ILE A 209 -3.56 -4.58 4.74
CA ILE A 209 -2.21 -5.11 4.63
C ILE A 209 -2.11 -6.43 5.39
N VAL A 210 -1.98 -7.53 4.64
CA VAL A 210 -1.87 -8.88 5.22
C VAL A 210 -0.43 -9.23 5.59
N ASN A 211 0.55 -8.79 4.79
CA ASN A 211 1.95 -9.11 5.03
C ASN A 211 2.59 -8.07 5.97
N LEU A 212 3.06 -8.51 7.13
CA LEU A 212 3.71 -7.62 8.11
C LEU A 212 4.99 -6.97 7.61
N LYS A 213 5.69 -7.58 6.64
CA LYS A 213 6.85 -6.95 5.97
C LYS A 213 6.44 -5.73 5.18
N ILE A 214 5.26 -5.76 4.53
CA ILE A 214 4.71 -4.58 3.86
C ILE A 214 4.41 -3.50 4.88
N ILE A 215 3.80 -3.83 6.03
CA ILE A 215 3.57 -2.87 7.12
C ILE A 215 4.91 -2.25 7.56
N GLN A 216 5.94 -3.07 7.75
CA GLN A 216 7.27 -2.61 8.14
C GLN A 216 7.82 -1.55 7.16
N ILE A 217 7.75 -1.82 5.85
CA ILE A 217 8.28 -0.94 4.81
C ILE A 217 7.44 0.33 4.66
N VAL A 218 6.12 0.20 4.58
CA VAL A 218 5.18 1.32 4.46
C VAL A 218 5.30 2.26 5.65
N PHE A 219 5.42 1.70 6.86
CA PHE A 219 5.64 2.46 8.08
C PHE A 219 6.93 3.30 8.01
N GLN A 220 8.04 2.71 7.56
CA GLN A 220 9.32 3.41 7.42
C GLN A 220 9.26 4.51 6.35
N ILE A 221 8.62 4.25 5.21
CA ILE A 221 8.39 5.24 4.15
C ILE A 221 7.63 6.45 4.71
N TYR A 222 6.51 6.22 5.39
CA TYR A 222 5.71 7.31 5.93
C TYR A 222 6.43 8.03 7.08
N CYS A 223 7.12 7.32 7.98
CA CYS A 223 7.91 7.98 9.02
C CYS A 223 8.94 8.93 8.40
N ALA A 224 9.66 8.45 7.38
CA ALA A 224 10.57 9.29 6.62
C ALA A 224 9.85 10.50 5.99
N GLN A 225 8.71 10.29 5.33
CA GLN A 225 7.92 11.34 4.67
C GLN A 225 7.54 12.49 5.63
N TYR A 226 7.16 12.15 6.85
CA TYR A 226 6.81 13.12 7.90
C TYR A 226 8.00 13.54 8.77
N GLY A 227 9.23 13.11 8.43
CA GLY A 227 10.43 13.41 9.20
C GLY A 227 10.38 12.89 10.65
N ILE A 228 9.66 11.79 10.90
CA ILE A 228 9.60 11.07 12.17
C ILE A 228 10.66 9.98 12.15
N ILE A 229 11.32 9.74 13.28
CA ILE A 229 12.24 8.61 13.41
C ILE A 229 11.39 7.37 13.66
N GLY A 230 11.35 6.46 12.67
CA GLY A 230 10.62 5.20 12.75
C GLY A 230 11.57 4.02 12.96
N HIS A 231 11.22 3.12 13.87
CA HIS A 231 11.84 1.80 14.02
C HIS A 231 10.76 0.73 14.01
N SER A 232 11.06 -0.44 13.44
CA SER A 232 10.09 -1.51 13.34
C SER A 232 10.77 -2.88 13.44
N ILE A 233 10.17 -3.77 14.23
CA ILE A 233 10.72 -5.10 14.55
C ILE A 233 9.63 -6.14 14.30
N LEU A 234 9.92 -7.11 13.45
CA LEU A 234 9.07 -8.29 13.26
C LEU A 234 9.33 -9.29 14.39
N ASN A 235 8.46 -9.31 15.40
CA ASN A 235 8.60 -10.19 16.56
C ASN A 235 8.23 -11.65 16.21
N SER A 236 7.29 -11.83 15.28
CA SER A 236 6.86 -13.13 14.79
C SER A 236 6.20 -12.99 13.40
N PRO A 237 5.83 -14.09 12.72
CA PRO A 237 5.09 -14.01 11.45
C PRO A 237 3.77 -13.23 11.53
N ASN A 238 3.19 -13.12 12.74
CA ASN A 238 1.89 -12.48 12.97
C ASN A 238 1.96 -11.29 13.94
N GLN A 239 3.14 -10.84 14.35
CA GLN A 239 3.28 -9.69 15.25
C GLN A 239 4.44 -8.78 14.83
N ILE A 240 4.18 -7.47 14.84
CA ILE A 240 5.15 -6.42 14.55
C ILE A 240 5.08 -5.34 15.63
N SER A 241 6.25 -4.92 16.12
CA SER A 241 6.40 -3.72 16.94
C SER A 241 6.78 -2.55 16.05
N LEU A 242 6.13 -1.41 16.25
CA LEU A 242 6.43 -0.15 15.59
C LEU A 242 6.77 0.88 16.67
N GLU A 243 7.84 1.63 16.46
CA GLU A 243 8.30 2.67 17.37
C GLU A 243 8.47 3.97 16.57
N MET A 244 7.88 5.06 17.07
CA MET A 244 8.02 6.39 16.50
C MET A 244 8.61 7.32 17.53
N LYS A 245 9.63 8.10 17.15
CA LYS A 245 10.26 9.09 18.01
C LYS A 245 10.17 10.50 17.42
N VAL A 246 9.77 11.44 18.27
CA VAL A 246 9.73 12.88 17.97
C VAL A 246 10.61 13.60 19.00
N PRO A 247 11.60 14.42 18.57
CA PRO A 247 12.42 15.16 19.53
C PRO A 247 11.53 16.08 20.38
N ASN A 248 11.68 16.09 21.71
CA ASN A 248 10.85 16.97 22.57
C ASN A 248 11.04 18.46 22.26
N SER A 249 12.21 18.84 21.73
CA SER A 249 12.47 20.21 21.26
C SER A 249 11.61 20.63 20.07
N GLU A 250 11.03 19.68 19.33
CA GLU A 250 10.12 19.95 18.24
C GLU A 250 8.65 19.91 18.67
N ILE A 251 8.31 19.49 19.89
CA ILE A 251 6.92 19.30 20.33
C ILE A 251 6.34 20.61 20.85
N SER A 252 5.11 20.92 20.44
CA SER A 252 4.35 22.05 20.97
C SER A 252 4.00 21.82 22.45
N GLN A 253 4.41 22.74 23.33
CA GLN A 253 4.14 22.65 24.78
C GLN A 253 2.64 22.69 25.10
N ASP A 254 1.85 23.40 24.30
CA ASP A 254 0.40 23.47 24.47
C ASP A 254 -0.28 22.10 24.30
N LEU A 255 0.32 21.22 23.50
CA LEU A 255 -0.18 19.85 23.31
C LEU A 255 0.17 18.93 24.48
N LEU A 256 1.18 19.27 25.27
CA LEU A 256 1.62 18.55 26.47
C LEU A 256 0.86 18.98 27.74
N ASP A 257 0.07 20.07 27.68
CA ASP A 257 -0.79 20.46 28.80
C ASP A 257 -1.81 19.35 29.08
N ASN A 258 -2.11 19.12 30.37
CA ASN A 258 -3.11 18.15 30.82
C ASN A 258 -4.52 18.44 30.26
N ASN A 259 -4.78 19.67 29.82
CA ASN A 259 -6.03 20.08 29.19
C ASN A 259 -6.09 19.76 27.68
N SER A 260 -4.98 19.38 27.07
CA SER A 260 -4.90 19.05 25.66
C SER A 260 -5.67 17.76 25.37
N VAL A 261 -6.65 17.85 24.47
CA VAL A 261 -7.37 16.66 23.97
C VAL A 261 -6.53 15.82 23.01
N PHE A 262 -5.39 16.34 22.54
CA PHE A 262 -4.58 15.72 21.50
C PHE A 262 -4.16 14.27 21.83
N PHE A 263 -3.61 14.03 23.02
CA PHE A 263 -3.20 12.67 23.41
C PHE A 263 -4.39 11.74 23.56
N SER A 264 -5.52 12.25 24.06
CA SER A 264 -6.74 11.45 24.15
C SER A 264 -7.23 11.02 22.75
N GLU A 265 -7.20 11.93 21.78
CA GLU A 265 -7.59 11.63 20.39
C GLU A 265 -6.62 10.67 19.71
N ILE A 266 -5.30 10.83 19.93
CA ILE A 266 -4.30 9.90 19.41
C ILE A 266 -4.45 8.52 20.03
N ILE A 267 -4.60 8.43 21.36
CA ILE A 267 -4.75 7.14 22.04
C ILE A 267 -6.03 6.43 21.56
N ILE A 268 -7.15 7.15 21.48
CA ILE A 268 -8.40 6.60 20.95
C ILE A 268 -8.21 6.07 19.54
N PHE A 269 -7.53 6.83 18.67
CA PHE A 269 -7.23 6.40 17.30
C PHE A 269 -6.32 5.16 17.28
N LEU A 270 -5.25 5.13 18.07
CA LEU A 270 -4.31 4.00 18.13
C LEU A 270 -4.99 2.73 18.70
N GLN A 271 -5.86 2.88 19.69
CA GLN A 271 -6.62 1.77 20.28
C GLN A 271 -7.57 1.10 19.30
N GLU A 272 -7.89 1.73 18.17
CA GLU A 272 -8.65 1.06 17.11
C GLU A 272 -7.85 -0.06 16.42
N PHE A 273 -6.51 -0.04 16.47
CA PHE A 273 -5.66 -0.93 15.68
C PHE A 273 -4.66 -1.75 16.51
N PHE A 274 -4.18 -1.21 17.62
CA PHE A 274 -3.06 -1.77 18.39
C PHE A 274 -3.53 -2.28 19.76
N SER A 275 -3.00 -3.43 20.17
CA SER A 275 -3.34 -4.04 21.46
C SER A 275 -2.53 -3.47 22.62
N GLU A 276 -1.31 -3.02 22.33
CA GLU A 276 -0.38 -2.45 23.30
C GLU A 276 0.12 -1.12 22.77
N ILE A 277 0.02 -0.09 23.61
CA ILE A 277 0.43 1.28 23.31
C ILE A 277 1.18 1.78 24.54
N GLU A 278 2.43 2.16 24.35
CA GLU A 278 3.26 2.80 25.35
C GLU A 278 3.71 4.16 24.82
N ILE A 279 3.48 5.21 25.61
CA ILE A 279 3.99 6.55 25.33
C ILE A 279 4.93 6.90 26.48
N SER A 280 6.18 7.20 26.14
CA SER A 280 7.23 7.48 27.12
C SER A 280 8.20 8.53 26.59
N GLN A 281 9.02 9.08 27.48
CA GLN A 281 10.18 9.88 27.11
C GLN A 281 11.43 9.02 27.24
N ASP A 282 12.28 8.99 26.23
CA ASP A 282 13.54 8.26 26.27
C ASP A 282 14.71 9.10 26.84
N SER A 283 15.87 8.45 27.04
CA SER A 283 17.08 9.09 27.58
C SER A 283 17.63 10.21 26.71
N ASP A 284 17.29 10.21 25.42
CA ASP A 284 17.78 11.18 24.44
C ASP A 284 16.80 12.36 24.27
N ASN A 285 15.83 12.48 25.16
CA ASN A 285 14.81 13.53 25.17
C ASN A 285 13.90 13.49 23.93
N PHE A 286 13.55 12.28 23.47
CA PHE A 286 12.49 12.06 22.49
C PHE A 286 11.22 11.60 23.18
N MET A 287 10.09 12.08 22.69
CA MET A 287 8.81 11.44 22.92
C MET A 287 8.73 10.20 22.03
N ARG A 288 8.52 9.06 22.67
CA ARG A 288 8.48 7.73 22.06
C ARG A 288 7.06 7.18 22.10
N PHE A 289 6.60 6.70 20.96
CA PHE A 289 5.36 5.93 20.80
C PHE A 289 5.72 4.52 20.40
N SER A 290 5.55 3.56 21.30
CA SER A 290 5.78 2.14 21.04
C SER A 290 4.44 1.42 20.96
N ILE A 291 4.16 0.79 19.83
CA ILE A 291 2.89 0.11 19.57
C ILE A 291 3.12 -1.29 19.02
N ILE A 292 2.23 -2.21 19.39
CA ILE A 292 2.29 -3.61 18.94
C ILE A 292 1.04 -3.95 18.14
N TYR A 293 1.26 -4.42 16.91
CA TYR A 293 0.21 -4.93 16.03
C TYR A 293 0.30 -6.44 15.88
N GLN A 294 -0.84 -7.11 16.01
CA GLN A 294 -0.96 -8.55 15.80
C GLN A 294 -1.95 -8.85 14.67
N ASN A 295 -1.44 -9.37 13.55
CA ASN A 295 -2.26 -9.69 12.39
C ASN A 295 -2.83 -11.11 12.45
N VAL A 296 -3.59 -11.39 13.51
CA VAL A 296 -4.33 -12.64 13.65
C VAL A 296 -5.81 -12.30 13.68
N GLU A 297 -6.58 -12.76 12.69
CA GLU A 297 -7.99 -12.37 12.52
C GLU A 297 -8.84 -12.61 13.78
N HIS A 298 -8.68 -13.78 14.41
CA HIS A 298 -9.38 -14.09 15.67
C HIS A 298 -8.97 -13.14 16.81
N PHE A 299 -7.69 -12.76 16.86
CA PHE A 299 -7.20 -11.80 17.85
C PHE A 299 -7.79 -10.40 17.61
N LEU A 300 -7.79 -9.93 16.36
CA LEU A 300 -8.39 -8.64 15.99
C LEU A 300 -9.87 -8.60 16.38
N LYS A 301 -10.64 -9.65 16.02
CA LYS A 301 -12.06 -9.76 16.37
C LYS A 301 -12.30 -9.78 17.88
N ARG A 302 -11.54 -10.59 18.63
CA ARG A 302 -11.70 -10.72 20.09
C ARG A 302 -11.46 -9.40 20.81
N ASN A 303 -10.52 -8.59 20.32
CA ASN A 303 -10.16 -7.32 20.93
C ASN A 303 -10.83 -6.11 20.26
N MET A 304 -11.78 -6.33 19.34
CA MET A 304 -12.45 -5.28 18.56
C MET A 304 -11.50 -4.35 17.80
N LEU A 305 -10.33 -4.86 17.38
CA LEU A 305 -9.34 -4.13 16.63
C LEU A 305 -9.65 -4.20 15.12
N LYS A 306 -9.36 -3.10 14.43
CA LYS A 306 -9.44 -2.97 12.98
C LYS A 306 -8.13 -3.47 12.33
N PRO A 307 -8.19 -4.06 11.13
CA PRO A 307 -6.99 -4.35 10.37
C PRO A 307 -6.30 -3.07 9.90
N LEU A 308 -4.97 -3.12 9.72
CA LEU A 308 -4.22 -1.99 9.18
C LEU A 308 -4.40 -1.88 7.66
N THR A 309 -4.52 -0.65 7.19
CA THR A 309 -4.46 -0.25 5.78
C THR A 309 -3.30 0.70 5.57
N TYR A 310 -2.90 0.96 4.32
CA TYR A 310 -1.85 1.95 4.04
C TYR A 310 -2.23 3.32 4.58
N LYS A 311 -3.51 3.71 4.42
CA LYS A 311 -4.04 4.99 4.91
C LYS A 311 -4.08 5.04 6.44
N SER A 312 -4.37 3.94 7.14
CA SER A 312 -4.34 3.97 8.61
C SER A 312 -2.93 4.17 9.16
N ILE A 313 -1.91 3.57 8.52
CA ILE A 313 -0.50 3.80 8.87
C ILE A 313 -0.10 5.26 8.56
N GLU A 314 -0.46 5.78 7.38
CA GLU A 314 -0.22 7.19 7.02
C GLU A 314 -0.86 8.14 8.04
N SER A 315 -2.15 7.95 8.34
CA SER A 315 -2.90 8.79 9.28
C SER A 315 -2.38 8.71 10.71
N MET A 316 -1.87 7.55 11.14
CA MET A 316 -1.18 7.41 12.43
C MET A 316 0.04 8.33 12.51
N ILE A 317 0.89 8.27 11.49
CA ILE A 317 2.15 9.02 11.43
C ILE A 317 1.85 10.52 11.26
N GLU A 318 0.85 10.87 10.44
CA GLU A 318 0.35 12.23 10.27
C GLU A 318 -0.14 12.83 11.60
N LYS A 319 -0.92 12.07 12.39
CA LYS A 319 -1.38 12.50 13.71
C LYS A 319 -0.21 12.74 14.67
N ILE A 320 0.76 11.83 14.73
CA ILE A 320 1.96 11.98 15.56
C ILE A 320 2.81 13.16 15.07
N ASN A 321 2.89 13.39 13.78
CA ASN A 321 3.58 14.56 13.22
C ASN A 321 2.91 15.88 13.65
N GLY A 322 1.61 15.88 13.92
CA GLY A 322 0.88 17.01 14.49
C GLY A 322 1.35 17.45 15.89
N LEU A 323 2.21 16.67 16.56
CA LEU A 323 2.91 17.12 17.77
C LEU A 323 3.91 18.23 17.49
N LYS A 324 4.47 18.26 16.28
CA LYS A 324 5.57 19.15 15.97
C LYS A 324 5.06 20.58 15.88
N ILE A 325 5.83 21.52 16.40
CA ILE A 325 5.67 22.95 16.15
C ILE A 325 5.78 23.12 14.64
N ASP A 326 4.77 23.72 14.02
CA ASP A 326 4.87 24.18 12.64
C ASP A 326 6.04 25.17 12.60
N LYS A 327 7.19 24.71 12.11
CA LYS A 327 8.27 25.62 11.71
C LYS A 327 7.65 26.42 10.57
N ILE A 328 7.16 27.62 10.89
CA ILE A 328 6.66 28.59 9.91
C ILE A 328 7.67 28.59 8.77
N LYS A 329 7.22 28.08 7.60
CA LYS A 329 8.06 27.88 6.41
C LYS A 329 8.59 29.19 5.87
#